data_AF-S6SYR6-F1
#
_entry.id   AF-S6SYR6-F1
#
_cell.length_a   1.000
_cell.length_b   1.000
_cell.length_c   1.000
_cell.angle_alpha   90.00
_cell.angle_beta   90.00
_cell.angle_gamma   90.00
#
_symmetry.space_group_name_H-M   'P 1'
#
loop_
_entity.id
_entity.type
_entity.pdbx_description
1 polymer ?
#
loop_
_entity_poly.entity_id
_entity_poly.type
_entity_poly.pdbx_seq_one_letter_code
_entity_poly.pdbx_strand_id
1 'polypeptide(L)' 'MNLSAPFIRRPVATVLLSLAIMLLGAVSFRLLPVAPLPNMDFPVIVVSAS' A
#
# COMPACT_ATOMS: atom_id res chain seq x y z
N MET A 1 29.36 2.53 14.47
CA MET A 1 28.21 3.41 14.16
C MET A 1 26.96 2.72 14.70
N ASN A 2 26.22 3.33 15.63
CA ASN A 2 25.07 2.69 16.28
C ASN A 2 23.76 3.27 15.73
N LEU A 3 23.11 2.52 14.83
CA LEU A 3 21.86 2.93 14.18
C LEU A 3 20.70 3.07 15.18
N SER A 4 20.71 2.29 16.26
CA SER A 4 19.65 2.28 17.28
C SER A 4 19.79 3.39 18.34
N ALA A 5 20.99 3.96 18.52
CA ALA A 5 21.25 4.99 19.53
C ALA A 5 20.35 6.25 19.43
N PRO A 6 20.05 6.82 18.24
CA PRO A 6 19.15 7.98 18.14
C PRO A 6 17.70 7.65 18.55
N PHE A 7 17.20 6.46 18.23
CA PHE A 7 15.83 6.05 18.57
C PHE A 7 15.62 5.84 20.07
N ILE A 8 16.65 5.38 20.78
CA ILE A 8 16.62 5.18 22.24
C ILE A 8 16.74 6.52 22.97
N ARG A 9 17.62 7.43 22.50
CA ARG A 9 17.83 8.74 23.14
C ARG A 9 16.69 9.74 22.91
N ARG A 10 15.85 9.53 21.88
CA ARG A 10 14.71 10.41 21.56
C ARG A 10 13.41 9.61 21.46
N PRO A 11 12.89 9.08 22.58
CA PRO A 11 11.71 8.20 22.57
C PRO A 11 10.48 8.87 21.96
N VAL A 12 10.28 10.17 22.19
CA VAL A 12 9.17 10.94 21.61
C VAL A 12 9.24 10.99 20.08
N ALA A 13 10.44 11.20 19.52
CA ALA A 13 10.62 11.23 18.06
C ALA A 13 10.33 9.86 17.43
N THR A 14 10.78 8.78 18.08
CA THR A 14 10.50 7.41 17.63
C THR A 14 9.01 7.10 17.64
N VAL A 15 8.29 7.47 18.71
CA VAL A 15 6.83 7.26 18.80
C VAL A 15 6.07 8.08 17.75
N LEU A 16 6.46 9.34 17.56
CA LEU A 16 5.88 10.19 16.50
C LEU A 16 6.10 9.60 15.11
N LEU A 17 7.31 9.10 14.83
CA LEU A 17 7.63 8.45 13.56
C LEU A 17 6.80 7.18 13.35
N SER A 18 6.69 6.32 14.36
CA SER A 18 5.86 5.11 14.31
C SER A 18 4.39 5.44 14.07
N LEU A 19 3.86 6.46 14.76
CA LEU A 19 2.49 6.93 14.55
C LEU A 19 2.28 7.46 13.13
N ALA A 20 3.22 8.25 12.60
CA ALA A 20 3.13 8.75 11.23
C ALA A 20 3.05 7.61 10.21
N ILE A 21 3.92 6.60 10.33
CA ILE A 21 3.92 5.42 9.45
C ILE A 21 2.61 4.65 9.57
N MET A 22 2.11 4.44 10.79
CA MET A 22 0.86 3.74 11.03
C MET A 22 -0.34 4.45 10.37
N LEU A 23 -0.42 5.78 10.51
CA LEU A 23 -1.48 6.59 9.91
C LEU A 23 -1.40 6.57 8.38
N LEU A 24 -0.20 6.72 7.81
CA LEU A 24 0.02 6.62 6.37
C LEU A 24 -0.41 5.25 5.82
N GLY A 25 -0.08 4.18 6.54
CA GLY A 25 -0.50 2.83 6.21
C GLY A 25 -2.02 2.67 6.25
N ALA A 26 -2.68 3.18 7.29
CA ALA A 26 -4.13 3.12 7.43
C ALA A 26 -4.87 3.86 6.30
N VAL A 27 -4.37 5.04 5.89
CA VAL A 27 -4.92 5.78 4.75
C VAL A 27 -4.69 5.01 3.46
N SER A 28 -3.46 4.56 3.21
CA SER A 28 -3.10 3.82 1.98
C SER A 28 -3.91 2.53 1.83
N PHE A 29 -4.18 1.82 2.94
CA PHE A 29 -4.99 0.61 2.95
C PHE A 29 -6.43 0.87 2.49
N ARG A 30 -7.02 2.02 2.86
CA ARG A 30 -8.37 2.40 2.41
C ARG A 30 -8.41 2.83 0.96
N LEU A 31 -7.33 3.40 0.45
CA LEU A 31 -7.21 3.85 -0.94
C LEU A 31 -6.79 2.72 -1.88
N LEU A 32 -6.50 1.52 -1.37
CA LEU A 32 -6.07 0.40 -2.19
C LEU A 32 -7.24 -0.01 -3.12
N PRO A 33 -7.06 0.07 -4.45
CA PRO A 33 -8.12 -0.31 -5.38
C PRO A 33 -8.30 -1.83 -5.36
N VAL A 34 -9.46 -2.28 -4.90
CA VAL A 34 -9.83 -3.70 -4.94
C VAL A 34 -10.54 -3.95 -6.26
N ALA A 35 -9.81 -4.42 -7.28
CA ALA A 35 -10.38 -4.77 -8.57
C ALA A 35 -11.22 -6.07 -8.43
N PRO A 36 -12.55 -6.04 -8.64
CA PRO A 36 -13.41 -7.21 -8.42
C PRO A 36 -13.15 -8.35 -9.42
N LEU A 37 -12.75 -7.99 -10.65
CA LEU A 37 -12.23 -8.90 -11.65
C LEU A 37 -11.09 -8.16 -12.38
N PRO A 38 -9.93 -8.80 -12.61
CA PRO A 38 -8.97 -8.24 -13.55
C PRO A 38 -9.70 -8.01 -14.88
N ASN A 39 -9.50 -6.84 -15.51
CA ASN A 39 -9.94 -6.60 -16.90
C ASN A 39 -9.15 -7.57 -17.79
N MET A 40 -9.65 -8.79 -17.86
CA MET A 40 -9.20 -9.82 -18.76
C MET A 40 -9.86 -9.47 -20.08
N ASP A 41 -9.17 -8.71 -20.91
CA ASP A 41 -9.52 -8.62 -22.32
C ASP A 41 -9.39 -10.04 -22.87
N PHE A 42 -10.48 -10.81 -22.85
CA PHE A 42 -10.55 -12.10 -23.50
C PHE A 42 -10.60 -11.81 -25.00
N PRO A 43 -9.56 -12.10 -25.80
CA PRO A 43 -9.63 -11.90 -27.24
C PRO A 43 -10.61 -12.93 -27.81
N VAL A 44 -11.89 -12.56 -27.94
CA VAL A 44 -12.91 -13.42 -28.56
C VAL A 44 -12.95 -13.12 -30.05
N ILE A 45 -12.68 -14.14 -30.87
CA ILE A 45 -12.93 -14.07 -32.32
C ILE A 45 -14.43 -14.31 -32.53
N VAL A 46 -15.17 -13.26 -32.83
CA VAL A 46 -16.60 -13.35 -33.17
C VAL A 46 -16.72 -13.72 -34.65
N VAL A 47 -16.99 -14.99 -34.93
CA VAL A 47 -17.29 -15.44 -36.29
C VAL A 47 -18.79 -15.30 -36.51
N SER A 48 -19.20 -14.37 -37.37
CA SER A 48 -20.55 -14.29 -37.90
C SER A 48 -20.55 -14.86 -39.31
N ALA A 49 -21.31 -15.94 -39.52
CA ALA A 49 -21.57 -16.50 -40.84
C ALA A 49 -23.01 -16.14 -41.23
N SER A 50 -23.15 -15.41 -42.33
CA SER A 50 -24.41 -15.06 -42.98
C SER A 50 -24.74 -16.06 -44.09
#